data_AF-A0A2H5B8K8-F1
#
_entry.id   AF-A0A2H5B8K8-F1
#
_cell.length_a   1.000
_cell.length_b   1.000
_cell.length_c   1.000
_cell.angle_alpha   90.00
_cell.angle_beta   90.00
_cell.angle_gamma   90.00
#
_symmetry.space_group_name_H-M   'P 1'
#
loop_
_entity.id
_entity.type
_entity.pdbx_description
1 polymer ?
#
loop_
_entity_poly.entity_id
_entity_poly.type
_entity_poly.pdbx_seq_one_letter_code
_entity_poly.pdbx_strand_id
1 'polypeptide(L)'
;MTTAVRPAPTARRTGHAPAAVAHHGCALPPLHILAFDPADLPPGRRAGIPAADLADHHAQLAVMRRAAAEGDSRQFALTATAAALLTVRHRPRPVVERVTQRLQLWGAIGLQAEQDSSLLGLLYAPDEADLDARVARARAGLLRLGIHRTWRFDAG
;
A
#
# COMPACT_ATOMS: atom_id res chain seq x y z
N MET A 1 2.41 -36.98 26.03
CA MET A 1 1.31 -36.02 25.80
C MET A 1 1.70 -35.19 24.60
N THR A 2 1.08 -35.48 23.45
CA THR A 2 1.45 -34.91 22.14
C THR A 2 0.51 -33.76 21.83
N THR A 3 1.02 -32.52 21.88
CA THR A 3 0.25 -31.33 21.53
C THR A 3 0.28 -31.15 20.01
N ALA A 4 -0.85 -31.42 19.36
CA ALA A 4 -1.03 -31.21 17.92
C ALA A 4 -0.97 -29.71 17.59
N VAL A 5 -0.01 -29.32 16.75
CA VAL A 5 0.07 -28.00 16.15
C VAL A 5 -1.02 -27.91 15.07
N ARG A 6 -2.01 -27.05 15.30
CA ARG A 6 -3.09 -26.76 14.34
C ARG A 6 -2.50 -25.94 13.19
N PRO A 7 -2.67 -26.34 11.91
CA PRO A 7 -2.20 -25.54 10.78
C PRO A 7 -2.98 -24.22 10.71
N ALA A 8 -2.26 -23.12 10.45
CA ALA A 8 -2.85 -21.81 10.24
C ALA A 8 -3.75 -21.83 8.98
N PRO A 9 -4.96 -21.27 9.03
CA PRO A 9 -5.85 -21.27 7.89
C PRO A 9 -5.30 -20.31 6.82
N THR A 10 -4.85 -20.86 5.69
CA THR A 10 -4.66 -20.13 4.43
C THR A 10 -6.03 -19.74 3.88
N ALA A 11 -6.59 -18.64 4.41
CA ALA A 11 -7.80 -18.05 3.87
C ALA A 11 -7.45 -17.33 2.55
N ARG A 12 -7.72 -17.99 1.42
CA ARG A 12 -8.08 -17.27 0.19
C ARG A 12 -9.42 -16.60 0.45
N ARG A 13 -9.40 -15.41 1.04
CA ARG A 13 -10.54 -14.50 1.04
C ARG A 13 -10.38 -13.59 -0.17
N THR A 14 -11.04 -13.94 -1.27
CA THR A 14 -11.56 -12.95 -2.23
C THR A 14 -12.61 -12.12 -1.50
N GLY A 15 -12.15 -11.26 -0.58
CA GLY A 15 -13.00 -10.31 0.13
C GLY A 15 -12.81 -8.94 -0.49
N HIS A 16 -13.83 -8.09 -0.43
CA HIS A 16 -13.68 -6.66 -0.69
C HIS A 16 -12.42 -6.10 -0.04
N ALA A 17 -11.74 -5.19 -0.75
CA ALA A 17 -10.71 -4.35 -0.14
C ALA A 17 -11.25 -3.83 1.20
N PRO A 18 -10.50 -3.90 2.31
CA PRO A 18 -10.87 -3.10 3.47
C PRO A 18 -11.04 -1.68 2.93
N ALA A 19 -12.22 -1.08 3.15
CA ALA A 19 -12.62 0.18 2.54
C ALA A 19 -11.56 1.29 2.65
N ALA A 20 -10.63 1.15 3.62
CA ALA A 20 -9.45 1.96 3.80
C ALA A 20 -8.47 2.00 2.60
N VAL A 21 -8.17 0.91 1.89
CA VAL A 21 -7.12 0.97 0.84
C VAL A 21 -7.64 1.62 -0.46
N ALA A 22 -8.90 2.06 -0.50
CA ALA A 22 -9.53 2.60 -1.71
C ALA A 22 -9.98 4.06 -1.64
N HIS A 23 -9.82 4.76 -0.51
CA HIS A 23 -10.50 6.05 -0.32
C HIS A 23 -9.62 7.27 -0.61
N HIS A 24 -9.39 7.59 -1.89
CA HIS A 24 -8.91 8.93 -2.32
C HIS A 24 -10.05 9.86 -2.78
N GLY A 25 -11.29 9.43 -2.56
CA GLY A 25 -12.48 10.14 -3.05
C GLY A 25 -12.63 10.09 -4.59
N CYS A 26 -12.04 9.10 -5.25
CA CYS A 26 -12.18 8.86 -6.68
C CYS A 26 -12.19 7.36 -6.99
N ALA A 27 -12.67 7.00 -8.18
CA ALA A 27 -12.44 5.66 -8.72
C ALA A 27 -10.93 5.41 -8.81
N LEU A 28 -10.51 4.17 -8.59
CA LEU A 28 -9.12 3.74 -8.79
C LEU A 28 -8.95 3.33 -10.26
N PRO A 29 -7.80 3.58 -10.89
CA PRO A 29 -7.50 2.94 -12.17
C PRO A 29 -7.32 1.41 -11.98
N PRO A 30 -7.36 0.62 -13.06
CA PRO A 30 -7.08 -0.81 -13.03
C PRO A 30 -5.76 -1.14 -12.31
N LEU A 31 -5.81 -1.74 -11.12
CA LEU A 31 -4.64 -2.00 -10.28
C LEU A 31 -4.79 -3.31 -9.54
N HIS A 32 -3.67 -4.02 -9.37
CA HIS A 32 -3.57 -5.07 -8.36
C HIS A 32 -2.94 -4.50 -7.10
N ILE A 33 -3.56 -4.77 -5.96
CA ILE A 33 -3.18 -4.19 -4.67
C ILE A 33 -2.85 -5.31 -3.69
N LEU A 34 -1.64 -5.30 -3.14
CA LEU A 34 -1.27 -6.09 -1.96
C LEU A 34 -1.30 -5.18 -0.73
N ALA A 35 -2.42 -5.19 -0.03
CA ALA A 35 -2.59 -4.47 1.23
C ALA A 35 -1.89 -5.20 2.38
N PHE A 36 -1.41 -4.44 3.36
CA PHE A 36 -0.81 -4.99 4.57
C PHE A 36 -1.00 -4.07 5.77
N ASP A 37 -1.05 -4.68 6.96
CA ASP A 37 -1.18 -3.96 8.22
C ASP A 37 0.16 -3.98 8.96
N PRO A 38 0.83 -2.83 9.12
CA PRO A 38 2.06 -2.73 9.88
C PRO A 38 1.81 -2.63 11.38
N ALA A 39 0.61 -2.85 11.91
CA ALA A 39 0.32 -2.73 13.35
C ALA A 39 1.16 -3.66 14.26
N ASP A 40 1.89 -4.63 13.69
CA ASP A 40 2.93 -5.38 14.38
C ASP A 40 4.18 -4.49 14.68
N LEU A 41 4.20 -3.26 14.18
CA LEU A 41 5.25 -2.24 14.33
C LEU A 41 4.68 -0.99 15.04
N PRO A 42 5.40 -0.42 16.03
CA PRO A 42 4.94 0.75 16.76
C PRO A 42 4.84 1.99 15.85
N PRO A 43 3.78 2.81 15.95
CA PRO A 43 3.69 4.07 15.22
C PRO A 43 4.71 5.09 15.75
N GLY A 44 5.23 5.95 14.86
CA GLY A 44 6.04 7.10 15.26
C GLY A 44 5.20 8.24 15.86
N ARG A 45 5.86 9.19 16.53
CA ARG A 45 5.22 10.36 17.12
C ARG A 45 4.64 11.28 16.03
N ARG A 46 3.35 11.59 16.10
CA ARG A 46 2.66 12.51 15.18
C ARG A 46 3.11 13.95 15.41
N ALA A 47 3.42 14.65 14.33
CA ALA A 47 3.63 16.10 14.28
C ALA A 47 2.47 16.80 13.55
N GLY A 48 2.36 18.12 13.72
CA GLY A 48 1.48 18.94 12.89
C GLY A 48 1.96 18.97 11.43
N ILE A 49 1.02 19.13 10.49
CA ILE A 49 1.31 19.24 9.06
C ILE A 49 1.40 20.75 8.72
N PRO A 50 2.53 21.25 8.20
CA PRO A 50 2.65 22.61 7.70
C PRO A 50 1.69 22.91 6.54
N ALA A 51 1.30 24.18 6.37
CA ALA A 51 0.36 24.59 5.32
C ALA A 51 0.88 24.30 3.90
N ALA A 52 2.20 24.39 3.66
CA ALA A 52 2.81 24.07 2.38
C ALA A 52 2.67 22.58 2.03
N ASP A 53 2.95 21.68 2.99
CA ASP A 53 2.79 20.23 2.78
C ASP A 53 1.32 19.84 2.60
N LEU A 54 0.37 20.58 3.18
CA LEU A 54 -1.05 20.40 2.92
C LEU A 54 -1.43 20.80 1.49
N ALA A 55 -0.88 21.90 0.96
CA ALA A 55 -1.10 22.32 -0.42
C ALA A 55 -0.53 21.30 -1.42
N ASP A 56 0.69 20.81 -1.16
CA ASP A 56 1.32 19.75 -1.96
C ASP A 56 0.48 18.46 -1.95
N HIS A 57 -0.06 18.08 -0.79
CA HIS A 57 -0.95 16.94 -0.69
C HIS A 57 -2.22 17.11 -1.55
N HIS A 58 -2.85 18.28 -1.53
CA HIS A 58 -4.01 18.55 -2.38
C HIS A 58 -3.67 18.50 -3.88
N ALA A 59 -2.50 19.01 -4.27
CA ALA A 59 -2.03 18.93 -5.66
C ALA A 59 -1.81 17.46 -6.09
N GLN A 60 -1.22 16.63 -5.23
CA GLN A 60 -1.05 15.20 -5.46
C GLN A 60 -2.40 14.49 -5.63
N LEU A 61 -3.40 14.81 -4.80
CA LEU A 61 -4.75 14.26 -4.95
C LEU A 61 -5.37 14.62 -6.31
N ALA A 62 -5.19 15.87 -6.78
CA ALA A 62 -5.67 16.27 -8.09
C ALA A 62 -5.02 15.47 -9.24
N VAL A 63 -3.71 15.23 -9.15
CA VAL A 63 -2.97 14.41 -10.12
C VAL A 63 -3.42 12.95 -10.08
N MET A 64 -3.63 12.37 -8.89
CA MET A 64 -4.13 11.00 -8.75
C MET A 64 -5.54 10.85 -9.35
N ARG A 65 -6.43 11.82 -9.12
CA ARG A 65 -7.78 11.81 -9.72
C ARG A 65 -7.73 11.85 -11.24
N ARG A 66 -6.85 12.68 -11.80
CA ARG A 66 -6.65 12.76 -13.25
C ARG A 66 -6.12 11.44 -13.81
N ALA A 67 -5.06 10.90 -13.21
CA ALA A 67 -4.48 9.63 -13.62
C ALA A 67 -5.51 8.49 -13.56
N ALA A 68 -6.34 8.47 -12.51
CA ALA A 68 -7.44 7.52 -12.41
C ALA A 68 -8.46 7.65 -13.54
N ALA A 69 -8.87 8.88 -13.87
CA ALA A 69 -9.80 9.14 -14.98
C ALA A 69 -9.22 8.75 -16.35
N GLU A 70 -7.91 8.86 -16.52
CA GLU A 70 -7.18 8.50 -17.73
C GLU A 70 -6.78 7.00 -17.78
N GLY A 71 -7.03 6.24 -16.70
CA GLY A 71 -6.58 4.84 -16.58
C GLY A 71 -5.06 4.68 -16.39
N ASP A 72 -4.33 5.77 -16.14
CA ASP A 72 -2.88 5.77 -15.97
C ASP A 72 -2.48 5.26 -14.57
N SER A 73 -2.41 3.94 -14.49
CA SER A 73 -2.03 3.21 -13.28
C SER A 73 -0.62 3.55 -12.79
N ARG A 74 0.31 3.89 -13.69
CA ARG A 74 1.69 4.22 -13.33
C ARG A 74 1.77 5.62 -12.73
N GLN A 75 1.16 6.61 -13.37
CA GLN A 75 1.11 7.97 -12.85
C GLN A 75 0.36 8.02 -11.51
N PHE A 76 -0.72 7.24 -11.38
CA PHE A 76 -1.41 7.09 -10.12
C PHE A 76 -0.48 6.54 -9.03
N ALA A 77 0.21 5.42 -9.29
CA ALA A 77 1.07 4.77 -8.31
C ALA A 77 2.28 5.61 -7.90
N LEU A 78 2.89 6.33 -8.84
CA LEU A 78 3.98 7.27 -8.57
C LEU A 78 3.51 8.40 -7.65
N THR A 79 2.35 8.98 -7.94
CA THR A 79 1.79 10.08 -7.15
C THR A 79 1.34 9.61 -5.77
N ALA A 80 0.71 8.43 -5.68
CA ALA A 80 0.36 7.80 -4.41
C ALA A 80 1.59 7.55 -3.52
N THR A 81 2.71 7.14 -4.13
CA THR A 81 3.98 6.94 -3.42
C THR A 81 4.53 8.26 -2.90
N ALA A 82 4.51 9.31 -3.71
CA ALA A 82 4.92 10.65 -3.28
C ALA A 82 4.06 11.17 -2.12
N ALA A 83 2.74 10.96 -2.17
CA ALA A 83 1.83 11.33 -1.10
C ALA A 83 2.06 10.53 0.19
N ALA A 84 2.35 9.23 0.08
CA ALA A 84 2.72 8.40 1.21
C ALA A 84 4.04 8.87 1.87
N LEU A 85 5.03 9.24 1.05
CA LEU A 85 6.32 9.78 1.52
C LEU A 85 6.17 11.16 2.18
N LEU A 86 5.30 12.02 1.66
CA LEU A 86 4.98 13.31 2.28
C LEU A 86 4.33 13.10 3.65
N THR A 87 3.37 12.17 3.74
CA THR A 87 2.67 11.86 4.99
C THR A 87 3.60 11.38 6.09
N VAL A 88 4.62 10.57 5.78
CA VAL A 88 5.54 10.05 6.80
C VAL A 88 6.50 11.08 7.37
N ARG A 89 6.72 12.21 6.71
CA ARG A 89 7.45 13.35 7.29
C ARG A 89 6.77 13.88 8.55
N HIS A 90 5.43 13.80 8.61
CA HIS A 90 4.62 14.31 9.71
C HIS A 90 4.03 13.20 10.60
N ARG A 91 3.95 11.98 10.07
CA ARG A 91 3.55 10.77 10.82
C ARG A 91 4.56 9.66 10.54
N PRO A 92 5.73 9.65 11.21
CA PRO A 92 6.77 8.68 10.94
C PRO A 92 6.25 7.24 11.02
N ARG A 93 6.37 6.53 9.89
CA ARG A 93 6.08 5.11 9.77
C ARG A 93 7.35 4.46 9.20
N PRO A 94 8.29 3.98 10.03
CA PRO A 94 9.57 3.42 9.54
C PRO A 94 9.41 2.30 8.51
N VAL A 95 8.27 1.61 8.54
CA VAL A 95 7.90 0.61 7.54
C VAL A 95 7.74 1.17 6.12
N VAL A 96 7.23 2.39 5.97
CA VAL A 96 7.00 3.02 4.66
C VAL A 96 8.33 3.22 3.95
N GLU A 97 9.32 3.82 4.61
CA GLU A 97 10.66 4.01 4.04
C GLU A 97 11.30 2.67 3.64
N ARG A 98 11.23 1.68 4.53
CA ARG A 98 11.77 0.33 4.28
C ARG A 98 11.07 -0.35 3.09
N VAL A 99 9.76 -0.17 2.94
CA VAL A 99 8.98 -0.75 1.84
C VAL A 99 9.27 -0.01 0.53
N THR A 100 9.31 1.33 0.55
CA THR A 100 9.58 2.14 -0.64
C THR A 100 10.94 1.80 -1.27
N GLN A 101 11.96 1.56 -0.45
CA GLN A 101 13.29 1.11 -0.90
C GLN A 101 13.29 -0.26 -1.60
N ARG A 102 12.23 -1.06 -1.45
CA ARG A 102 12.12 -2.43 -1.98
C ARG A 102 11.07 -2.58 -3.09
N LEU A 103 10.37 -1.50 -3.47
CA LEU A 103 9.29 -1.56 -4.48
C LEU A 103 9.75 -2.21 -5.78
N GLN A 104 10.86 -1.74 -6.34
CA GLN A 104 11.41 -2.27 -7.59
C GLN A 104 11.80 -3.75 -7.46
N LEU A 105 12.44 -4.14 -6.35
CA LEU A 105 12.82 -5.54 -6.08
C LEU A 105 11.58 -6.46 -6.04
N TRP A 106 10.48 -5.95 -5.50
CA TRP A 106 9.21 -6.65 -5.39
C TRP A 106 8.33 -6.51 -6.64
N GLY A 107 8.78 -5.76 -7.65
CA GLY A 107 8.04 -5.52 -8.87
C GLY A 107 6.76 -4.70 -8.69
N ALA A 108 6.66 -3.94 -7.59
CA ALA A 108 5.56 -3.00 -7.35
C ALA A 108 5.86 -1.66 -8.03
N ILE A 109 4.83 -1.05 -8.61
CA ILE A 109 4.92 0.26 -9.29
C ILE A 109 4.72 1.44 -8.33
N GLY A 110 4.26 1.17 -7.10
CA GLY A 110 4.11 2.19 -6.07
C GLY A 110 3.64 1.65 -4.73
N LEU A 111 3.52 2.57 -3.77
CA LEU A 111 2.98 2.37 -2.44
C LEU A 111 1.88 3.39 -2.19
N GLN A 112 0.77 2.96 -1.64
CA GLN A 112 -0.26 3.82 -1.10
C GLN A 112 -0.26 3.73 0.44
N ALA A 113 -0.39 4.88 1.08
CA ALA A 113 -0.74 4.98 2.49
C ALA A 113 -2.09 5.66 2.60
N GLU A 114 -3.01 5.07 3.36
CA GLU A 114 -4.22 5.77 3.76
C GLU A 114 -3.89 6.67 4.96
N GLN A 115 -4.44 7.88 4.94
CA GLN A 115 -4.11 8.94 5.88
C GLN A 115 -4.61 8.62 7.30
N ASP A 116 -5.76 7.98 7.43
CA ASP A 116 -6.44 7.73 8.70
C ASP A 116 -6.40 6.27 9.18
N SER A 117 -5.72 5.41 8.43
CA SER A 117 -5.57 3.98 8.69
C SER A 117 -4.10 3.60 8.80
N SER A 118 -3.83 2.53 9.56
CA SER A 118 -2.51 1.89 9.59
C SER A 118 -2.21 1.17 8.27
N LEU A 119 -3.24 0.86 7.47
CA LEU A 119 -3.11 0.06 6.26
C LEU A 119 -2.28 0.76 5.19
N LEU A 120 -1.44 -0.05 4.55
CA LEU A 120 -0.60 0.32 3.42
C LEU A 120 -0.91 -0.63 2.26
N GLY A 121 -0.68 -0.19 1.02
CA GLY A 121 -0.94 -0.98 -0.17
C GLY A 121 0.20 -0.91 -1.18
N LEU A 122 0.79 -2.05 -1.53
CA LEU A 122 1.67 -2.15 -2.69
C LEU A 122 0.82 -2.19 -3.96
N LEU A 123 1.18 -1.36 -4.93
CA LEU A 123 0.45 -1.20 -6.19
C LEU A 123 1.21 -1.92 -7.31
N TYR A 124 0.47 -2.62 -8.17
CA TYR A 124 0.98 -3.33 -9.34
C TYR A 124 0.12 -2.98 -10.56
N ALA A 125 0.76 -2.84 -11.72
CA ALA A 125 0.04 -2.63 -12.97
C ALA A 125 -0.75 -3.90 -13.37
N PRO A 126 -1.89 -3.74 -14.06
CA PRO A 126 -2.77 -4.86 -14.44
C PRO A 126 -2.11 -5.78 -15.47
N ASP A 127 -1.28 -5.23 -16.35
CA ASP A 127 -0.68 -5.95 -17.48
C ASP A 127 0.74 -6.48 -17.20
N GLU A 128 1.16 -6.52 -15.92
CA GLU A 128 2.48 -7.02 -15.54
C GLU A 128 2.52 -8.55 -15.56
N ALA A 129 3.43 -9.10 -16.37
CA ALA A 129 3.74 -10.53 -16.35
C ALA A 129 4.24 -10.96 -14.96
N ASP A 130 3.94 -12.22 -14.62
CA ASP A 130 4.36 -12.86 -13.36
C ASP A 130 3.87 -12.15 -12.09
N LEU A 131 2.71 -11.49 -12.14
CA LEU A 131 2.10 -10.81 -11.00
C LEU A 131 2.07 -11.69 -9.74
N ASP A 132 1.70 -12.96 -9.87
CA ASP A 132 1.66 -13.90 -8.74
C ASP A 132 3.04 -14.10 -8.10
N ALA A 133 4.10 -14.23 -8.91
CA ALA A 133 5.46 -14.36 -8.42
C ALA A 133 5.96 -13.08 -7.74
N ARG A 134 5.59 -11.91 -8.28
CA ARG A 134 5.91 -10.60 -7.68
C ARG A 134 5.20 -10.41 -6.34
N VAL A 135 3.91 -10.70 -6.28
CA VAL A 135 3.11 -10.67 -5.04
C VAL A 135 3.66 -11.65 -4.01
N ALA A 136 4.05 -12.87 -4.42
CA ALA A 136 4.66 -13.85 -3.52
C ALA A 136 6.00 -13.34 -2.96
N ARG A 137 6.85 -12.73 -3.81
CA ARG A 137 8.11 -12.11 -3.39
C ARG A 137 7.89 -10.97 -2.40
N ALA A 138 6.90 -10.12 -2.65
CA ALA A 138 6.54 -9.02 -1.77
C ALA A 138 6.05 -9.54 -0.41
N ARG A 139 5.16 -10.54 -0.39
CA ARG A 139 4.70 -11.21 0.84
C ARG A 139 5.86 -11.77 1.66
N ALA A 140 6.80 -12.47 1.02
CA ALA A 140 7.99 -12.98 1.69
C ALA A 140 8.91 -11.84 2.20
N GLY A 141 8.97 -10.73 1.49
CA GLY A 141 9.64 -9.50 1.93
C GLY A 141 8.99 -8.88 3.17
N LEU A 142 7.67 -8.72 3.16
CA LEU A 142 6.88 -8.19 4.26
C LEU A 142 6.99 -9.07 5.51
N LEU A 143 6.95 -10.40 5.36
CA LEU A 143 7.17 -11.33 6.48
C LEU A 143 8.54 -11.13 7.15
N ARG A 144 9.60 -10.91 6.36
CA ARG A 144 10.95 -10.61 6.91
C ARG A 144 11.04 -9.26 7.60
N LEU A 145 10.09 -8.36 7.34
CA LEU A 145 9.94 -7.08 8.05
C LEU A 145 9.05 -7.19 9.30
N GLY A 146 8.56 -8.40 9.64
CA GLY A 146 7.65 -8.63 10.77
C GLY A 146 6.18 -8.33 10.46
N ILE A 147 5.81 -8.25 9.18
CA ILE A 147 4.43 -7.94 8.76
C ILE A 147 3.76 -9.24 8.34
N HIS A 148 2.81 -9.70 9.15
CA HIS A 148 2.18 -11.01 8.95
C HIS A 148 0.82 -10.93 8.26
N ARG A 149 0.17 -9.77 8.30
CA ARG A 149 -1.19 -9.57 7.78
C ARG A 149 -1.15 -8.91 6.42
N THR A 150 -1.56 -9.66 5.40
CA THR A 150 -1.59 -9.21 4.00
C THR A 150 -2.84 -9.68 3.28
N TRP A 151 -3.39 -8.84 2.40
CA TRP A 151 -4.57 -9.11 1.61
C TRP A 151 -4.36 -8.65 0.18
N ARG A 152 -4.99 -9.34 -0.79
CA ARG A 152 -4.88 -9.00 -2.21
C ARG A 152 -6.24 -8.60 -2.75
N PHE A 153 -6.27 -7.55 -3.54
CA PHE A 153 -7.47 -7.04 -4.20
C PHE A 153 -7.14 -6.55 -5.60
N ASP A 154 -8.17 -6.51 -6.43
CA ASP A 154 -8.15 -5.87 -7.73
C ASP A 154 -9.05 -4.64 -7.64
N ALA A 155 -8.64 -3.56 -8.28
CA ALA A 155 -9.37 -2.29 -8.36
C ALA A 155 -9.45 -1.84 -9.82
N GLY A 156 -10.44 -0.99 -10.13
CA GLY A 156 -10.75 -0.53 -11.48
C GLY A 156 -11.96 -1.23 -12.07
#